data_AF-A0A2W1ACT5-F1
#
_entry.id   AF-A0A2W1ACT5-F1
#
_cell.length_a   1.000
_cell.length_b   1.000
_cell.length_c   1.000
_cell.angle_alpha   90.00
_cell.angle_beta   90.00
_cell.angle_gamma   90.00
#
_symmetry.space_group_name_H-M   'P 1'
#
loop_
_entity.id
_entity.type
_entity.pdbx_description
1 polymer ?
#
loop_
_entity_poly.entity_id
_entity_poly.type
_entity_poly.pdbx_seq_one_letter_code
_entity_poly.pdbx_strand_id
1 'polypeptide(L)'
;MEEKEIQALVMSSVNAEVNLRPLSGFKMDFSANPGFKKVFFSASCDCGTAALLSLEVSENKTDDEIMDAFPSLVQRIEMQEKSFRKMDCSMHSMMRTGFSPDNVS
;
A
#
# COMPACT_ATOMS: atom_id res chain seq x y z
N MET A 1 -4.61 -0.69 -18.73
CA MET A 1 -3.59 0.13 -18.06
C MET A 1 -2.52 -0.74 -17.40
N GLU A 2 -1.25 -0.40 -17.61
CA GLU A 2 -0.11 -1.15 -17.11
C GLU A 2 0.30 -0.79 -15.67
N GLU A 3 1.05 -1.70 -15.01
CA GLU A 3 1.47 -1.53 -13.60
C GLU A 3 2.21 -0.20 -13.40
N LYS A 4 3.17 0.10 -14.28
CA LYS A 4 3.98 1.31 -14.22
C LYS A 4 3.14 2.57 -14.42
N GLU A 5 2.11 2.50 -15.26
CA GLU A 5 1.20 3.63 -15.49
C GLU A 5 0.34 3.89 -14.25
N ILE A 6 -0.21 2.84 -13.63
CA ILE A 6 -0.95 2.96 -12.37
C ILE A 6 -0.04 3.51 -11.27
N GLN A 7 1.19 3.00 -11.13
CA GLN A 7 2.16 3.52 -10.15
C GLN A 7 2.46 5.00 -10.37
N ALA A 8 2.72 5.40 -11.62
CA ALA A 8 3.00 6.79 -11.96
C ALA A 8 1.81 7.71 -11.66
N LEU A 9 0.60 7.28 -12.01
CA LEU A 9 -0.64 8.01 -11.72
C LEU A 9 -0.87 8.16 -10.21
N VAL A 10 -0.58 7.12 -9.42
CA VAL A 10 -0.75 7.20 -7.96
C VAL A 10 0.25 8.21 -7.41
N MET A 11 1.52 8.07 -7.78
CA MET A 11 2.59 8.94 -7.29
C MET A 11 2.42 10.41 -7.71
N SER A 12 1.76 10.69 -8.85
CA SER A 12 1.45 12.05 -9.27
C SER A 12 0.21 12.65 -8.58
N SER A 13 -0.63 11.82 -7.95
CA SER A 13 -1.91 12.24 -7.36
C SER A 13 -1.90 12.29 -5.83
N VAL A 14 -1.01 11.53 -5.18
CA VAL A 14 -0.88 11.54 -3.72
C VAL A 14 -0.31 12.86 -3.21
N ASN A 15 -0.71 13.22 -1.99
CA ASN A 15 -0.18 14.35 -1.26
C ASN A 15 1.33 14.17 -1.00
N ALA A 16 2.10 15.25 -1.15
CA ALA A 16 3.55 15.24 -0.96
C ALA A 16 4.01 14.81 0.46
N GLU A 17 3.14 14.87 1.47
CA GLU A 17 3.42 14.45 2.84
C GLU A 17 3.36 12.92 3.05
N VAL A 18 2.79 12.19 2.07
CA VAL A 18 2.62 10.74 2.13
C VAL A 18 3.92 10.06 1.76
N ASN A 19 4.44 9.20 2.64
CA ASN A 19 5.69 8.48 2.43
C ASN A 19 5.43 7.15 1.72
N LEU A 20 4.95 7.21 0.49
CA LEU A 20 4.76 6.06 -0.39
C LEU A 20 5.90 5.93 -1.39
N ARG A 21 6.32 4.68 -1.64
CA ARG A 21 7.24 4.34 -2.73
C ARG A 21 6.67 3.20 -3.58
N PRO A 22 6.62 3.32 -4.91
CA PRO A 22 6.19 2.22 -5.76
C PRO A 22 7.20 1.08 -5.70
N LEU A 23 6.71 -0.16 -5.73
CA LEU A 23 7.53 -1.37 -5.76
C LEU A 23 7.44 -2.02 -7.14
N SER A 24 8.05 -1.39 -8.14
CA SER A 24 7.99 -1.86 -9.53
C SER A 24 8.57 -3.27 -9.68
N GLY A 25 7.78 -4.18 -10.26
CA GLY A 25 8.17 -5.57 -10.48
C GLY A 25 8.12 -6.46 -9.22
N PHE A 26 7.73 -5.91 -8.07
CA PHE A 26 7.43 -6.72 -6.89
C PHE A 26 6.16 -7.54 -7.15
N LYS A 27 6.25 -8.85 -6.92
CA LYS A 27 5.12 -9.78 -7.05
C LYS A 27 4.95 -10.56 -5.77
N MET A 28 3.71 -10.78 -5.39
CA MET A 28 3.36 -11.60 -4.24
C MET A 28 2.24 -12.56 -4.66
N ASP A 29 2.56 -13.86 -4.73
CA ASP A 29 1.66 -14.92 -5.23
C ASP A 29 0.54 -15.31 -4.25
N PHE A 30 0.31 -14.52 -3.19
CA PHE A 30 -0.75 -14.74 -2.20
C PHE A 30 -2.07 -14.01 -2.56
N SER A 31 -2.44 -13.96 -3.84
CA SER A 31 -3.70 -13.32 -4.24
C SER A 31 -4.88 -14.27 -4.04
N ALA A 32 -5.67 -14.04 -3.00
CA ALA A 32 -6.97 -14.68 -2.80
C ALA A 32 -8.02 -14.28 -3.86
N ASN A 33 -7.72 -13.30 -4.73
CA ASN A 33 -8.63 -12.72 -5.72
C ASN A 33 -8.10 -12.95 -7.15
N PRO A 34 -8.48 -14.06 -7.83
CA PRO A 34 -8.16 -14.25 -9.24
C PRO A 34 -8.81 -13.16 -10.11
N GLY A 35 -8.16 -12.80 -11.23
CA GLY A 35 -8.66 -11.78 -12.17
C GLY A 35 -8.43 -10.33 -11.72
N PHE A 36 -7.50 -10.12 -10.78
CA PHE A 36 -7.07 -8.80 -10.33
C PHE A 36 -5.55 -8.63 -10.49
N LYS A 37 -5.16 -7.54 -11.13
CA LYS A 37 -3.79 -7.04 -11.16
C LYS A 37 -3.51 -6.28 -9.87
N LYS A 38 -2.47 -6.69 -9.15
CA LYS A 38 -2.01 -6.00 -7.93
C LYS A 38 -0.87 -5.05 -8.24
N VAL A 39 -0.98 -3.83 -7.73
CA VAL A 39 0.06 -2.80 -7.84
C VAL A 39 0.52 -2.44 -6.44
N PHE A 40 1.80 -2.65 -6.16
CA PHE A 40 2.34 -2.58 -4.81
C PHE A 40 3.11 -1.29 -4.53
N PHE A 41 3.01 -0.87 -3.26
CA PHE A 41 3.70 0.28 -2.70
C PHE A 41 4.24 -0.08 -1.31
N SER A 42 5.33 0.55 -0.91
CA SER A 42 5.82 0.51 0.47
C SER A 42 5.56 1.83 1.18
N ALA A 43 5.01 1.76 2.39
CA ALA A 43 5.06 2.85 3.37
C ALA A 43 6.14 2.53 4.40
N SER A 44 6.95 3.51 4.80
CA SER A 44 8.08 3.29 5.71
C SER A 44 8.04 4.21 6.94
N CYS A 45 8.47 3.66 8.07
CA CYS A 45 8.69 4.39 9.31
C CYS A 45 10.20 4.52 9.57
N ASP A 46 10.62 5.57 10.27
CA ASP A 46 12.02 5.85 10.61
C ASP A 46 12.63 4.78 11.53
N CYS A 47 11.80 3.97 12.21
CA CYS A 47 12.25 2.81 12.99
C CYS A 47 12.66 1.59 12.13
N GLY A 48 12.58 1.71 10.80
CA GLY A 48 12.94 0.67 9.84
C GLY A 48 11.83 -0.33 9.52
N THR A 49 10.65 -0.20 10.15
CA THR A 49 9.47 -1.00 9.79
C THR A 49 8.81 -0.44 8.54
N ALA A 50 8.41 -1.33 7.63
CA ALA A 50 7.67 -0.97 6.42
C ALA A 50 6.37 -1.77 6.31
N ALA A 51 5.34 -1.12 5.81
CA ALA A 51 4.10 -1.76 5.40
C ALA A 51 4.07 -1.95 3.88
N LEU A 52 3.60 -3.12 3.46
CA LEU A 52 3.25 -3.40 2.06
C LEU A 52 1.79 -3.02 1.84
N LEU A 53 1.55 -2.08 0.93
CA LEU A 53 0.22 -1.67 0.51
C LEU A 53 0.01 -2.08 -0.95
N SER A 54 -1.22 -2.41 -1.32
CA SER A 54 -1.55 -2.80 -2.68
C SER A 54 -2.86 -2.19 -3.15
N LEU A 55 -2.89 -1.70 -4.40
CA LEU A 55 -4.12 -1.49 -5.14
C LEU A 55 -4.41 -2.73 -5.97
N GLU A 56 -5.66 -3.17 -5.96
CA GLU A 56 -6.13 -4.28 -6.79
C GLU A 56 -7.05 -3.72 -7.87
N VAL A 57 -6.68 -3.95 -9.13
CA VAL A 57 -7.44 -3.51 -10.30
C VAL A 57 -7.92 -4.75 -11.04
N SER A 58 -9.23 -4.89 -11.23
CA SER A 58 -9.76 -6.03 -11.99
C SER A 58 -9.26 -5.98 -13.43
N GLU A 59 -8.83 -7.12 -13.96
CA GLU A 59 -8.35 -7.24 -15.34
C GLU A 59 -9.45 -7.00 -16.39
N ASN A 60 -10.72 -7.06 -15.97
CA ASN A 60 -11.88 -6.85 -16.83
C ASN A 60 -12.35 -5.39 -16.89
N LYS A 61 -11.62 -4.46 -16.28
CA LYS A 61 -11.95 -3.03 -16.29
C LYS A 61 -11.22 -2.30 -17.41
N THR A 62 -11.96 -1.43 -18.09
CA THR A 62 -11.40 -0.50 -19.08
C THR A 62 -10.59 0.60 -18.41
N ASP A 63 -9.73 1.26 -19.17
CA ASP A 63 -8.92 2.36 -18.65
C ASP A 63 -9.78 3.53 -18.16
N ASP A 64 -10.89 3.82 -18.84
CA ASP A 64 -11.86 4.84 -18.41
C ASP A 64 -12.49 4.49 -17.06
N GLU A 65 -12.94 3.24 -16.88
CA GLU A 65 -13.47 2.78 -15.59
C GLU A 65 -12.43 2.83 -14.46
N ILE A 66 -11.16 2.56 -14.79
CA ILE A 66 -10.05 2.68 -13.83
C ILE A 66 -9.86 4.15 -13.45
N MET A 67 -9.85 5.06 -14.42
CA MET A 67 -9.69 6.50 -14.20
C MET A 67 -10.84 7.10 -13.39
N ASP A 68 -12.08 6.67 -13.63
CA ASP A 68 -13.25 7.11 -12.86
C ASP A 68 -13.16 6.70 -11.38
N ALA A 69 -12.66 5.50 -11.10
CA ALA A 69 -12.46 5.02 -9.73
C ALA A 69 -11.20 5.60 -9.07
N PHE A 70 -10.27 6.14 -9.86
CA PHE A 70 -8.91 6.46 -9.45
C PHE A 70 -8.81 7.41 -8.24
N PRO A 71 -9.55 8.53 -8.17
CA PRO A 71 -9.47 9.44 -7.02
C PRO A 71 -9.79 8.74 -5.69
N SER A 72 -10.75 7.80 -5.70
CA SER A 72 -11.11 7.04 -4.51
C SER A 72 -10.03 6.04 -4.10
N LEU A 73 -9.32 5.45 -5.08
CA LEU A 73 -8.20 4.54 -4.83
C LEU A 73 -7.01 5.29 -4.23
N VAL A 74 -6.69 6.48 -4.75
CA VAL A 74 -5.66 7.37 -4.21
C VAL A 74 -5.98 7.74 -2.77
N GLN A 75 -7.20 8.19 -2.49
CA GLN A 75 -7.60 8.53 -1.13
C GLN A 75 -7.44 7.34 -0.16
N ARG A 76 -7.81 6.13 -0.58
CA ARG A 76 -7.68 4.93 0.25
C ARG A 76 -6.23 4.57 0.56
N ILE A 77 -5.34 4.60 -0.43
CA ILE A 77 -3.94 4.27 -0.20
C ILE A 77 -3.25 5.32 0.69
N GLU A 78 -3.60 6.61 0.55
CA GLU A 78 -3.12 7.63 1.47
C GLU A 78 -3.60 7.39 2.91
N MET A 79 -4.89 7.06 3.10
CA MET A 79 -5.42 6.78 4.43
C MET A 79 -4.71 5.60 5.09
N GLN A 80 -4.38 4.56 4.31
CA GLN A 80 -3.63 3.41 4.81
C GLN A 80 -2.20 3.79 5.21
N GLU A 81 -1.50 4.57 4.37
CA GLU A 81 -0.16 5.06 4.70
C GLU A 81 -0.18 5.94 5.96
N LYS A 82 -1.09 6.91 6.04
CA LYS A 82 -1.24 7.80 7.19
C LYS A 82 -1.59 7.02 8.45
N SER A 83 -2.43 5.99 8.34
CA SER A 83 -2.79 5.12 9.48
C SER A 83 -1.59 4.30 9.95
N PHE A 84 -0.79 3.75 9.03
CA PHE A 84 0.45 3.06 9.37
C PHE A 84 1.44 3.99 10.08
N ARG A 85 1.60 5.22 9.59
CA ARG A 85 2.50 6.23 10.18
C ARG A 85 2.03 6.78 11.53
N LYS A 86 0.73 6.73 11.83
CA LYS A 86 0.18 7.13 13.14
C LYS A 86 0.47 6.10 14.23
N MET A 87 0.81 4.86 13.88
CA MET A 87 1.27 3.87 14.86
C MET A 87 2.66 4.26 15.34
N ASP A 88 2.89 4.19 16.65
CA ASP A 88 4.21 4.44 17.21
C ASP A 88 5.18 3.28 16.94
N CYS A 89 6.47 3.54 17.16
CA CYS A 89 7.53 2.55 16.94
C CYS A 89 7.40 1.32 17.83
N SER A 90 6.72 1.41 18.98
CA SER A 90 6.46 0.25 19.84
C SER A 90 5.44 -0.68 19.19
N MET A 91 4.38 -0.14 18.61
CA MET A 91 3.40 -0.89 17.81
C MET A 91 4.04 -1.52 16.59
N HIS A 92 4.86 -0.76 15.85
CA HIS A 92 5.61 -1.31 14.71
C HIS A 92 6.54 -2.46 15.12
N SER A 93 7.19 -2.36 16.29
CA SER A 93 8.02 -3.44 16.81
C SER A 93 7.19 -4.68 17.09
N MET A 94 6.03 -4.54 17.74
CA MET A 94 5.11 -5.66 18.00
C MET A 94 4.64 -6.34 16.71
N MET A 95 4.35 -5.57 15.64
CA MET A 95 3.97 -6.15 14.34
C MET A 95 5.10 -7.01 13.74
N ARG A 96 6.36 -6.62 13.95
CA ARG A 96 7.54 -7.33 13.43
C ARG A 96 7.87 -8.59 14.23
N THR A 97 7.76 -8.53 15.56
CA THR A 97 8.17 -9.62 16.45
C THR A 97 7.03 -10.53 16.87
N GLY A 98 5.78 -10.14 16.60
CA GLY A 98 4.60 -10.75 17.19
C GLY A 98 4.36 -10.28 18.64
N PHE A 99 3.18 -10.58 19.16
CA PHE A 99 2.85 -10.33 20.56
C PHE A 99 3.50 -11.42 21.42
N SER A 100 4.45 -11.05 22.28
CA SER A 100 4.99 -11.95 23.31
C SER A 100 4.42 -11.51 24.66
N PRO A 101 3.59 -12.33 25.33
CA PRO A 101 2.99 -11.99 26.62
C PRO A 101 4.00 -11.90 27.79
N ASP A 102 5.28 -12.18 27.58
CA ASP A 102 6.31 -12.22 28.63
C ASP A 102 6.85 -10.84 29.05
N ASN A 103 6.31 -9.74 28.52
CA ASN A 103 6.72 -8.36 28.83
C ASN A 103 5.67 -7.58 29.64
N VAL A 104 5.00 -8.23 30.59
CA VAL A 104 4.29 -7.54 31.68
C VAL A 104 5.07 -7.79 32.96
N SER A 105 5.92 -6.82 33.32
CA SER A 105 6.52 -6.73 34.66
C SER A 105 5.50 -6.26 35.68
#